data_AF-A0A9D5QYL2-F1
#
_entry.id   AF-A0A9D5QYL2-F1
#
_cell.length_a   1.000
_cell.length_b   1.000
_cell.length_c   1.000
_cell.angle_alpha   90.00
_cell.angle_beta   90.00
_cell.angle_gamma   90.00
#
_symmetry.space_group_name_H-M   'P 1'
#
loop_
_entity.id
_entity.type
_entity.pdbx_description
1 polymer ?
#
loop_
_entity_poly.entity_id
_entity_poly.type
_entity_poly.pdbx_seq_one_letter_code
_entity_poly.pdbx_strand_id
1 'polypeptide(L)'
;MFKNLSATGIRLLLTLLVLTSCGRGKDYDPVQASLSSCRILVECLGNDGRNLLTDKTFVASISIEGETSHSTLRHEIVTIGDRRYIAFNADIPGTDDLQWNVSHKEATAITRVNVNFGKQKIELRCMMKYTAQRPPAIAGGVLTLEEVTYNNRTVSRSGSTVTITLRMDRNGRLV
;
A
#
# COMPACT_ATOMS: atom_id res chain seq x y z
N MET A 1 -29.69 -18.24 49.60
CA MET A 1 -28.51 -17.70 50.31
C MET A 1 -27.36 -17.62 49.33
N PHE A 2 -27.38 -16.62 48.44
CA PHE A 2 -26.29 -16.39 47.47
C PHE A 2 -25.24 -15.53 48.15
N LYS A 3 -24.17 -16.15 48.64
CA LYS A 3 -23.02 -15.46 49.22
C LYS A 3 -22.02 -15.12 48.12
N ASN A 4 -21.90 -13.83 47.82
CA ASN A 4 -20.67 -13.11 47.52
C ASN A 4 -19.65 -13.84 46.63
N LEU A 5 -19.88 -13.83 45.31
CA LEU A 5 -18.79 -14.02 44.36
C LEU A 5 -17.96 -12.74 44.34
N SER A 6 -16.85 -12.79 45.08
CA SER A 6 -15.88 -11.74 45.30
C SER A 6 -15.45 -11.05 43.99
N ALA A 7 -15.70 -9.73 43.90
CA ALA A 7 -15.25 -8.85 42.82
C ALA A 7 -13.71 -8.83 42.62
N THR A 8 -12.96 -9.45 43.53
CA THR A 8 -11.51 -9.55 43.49
C THR A 8 -11.01 -10.58 42.47
N GLY A 9 -11.80 -11.63 42.17
CA GLY A 9 -11.41 -12.67 41.20
C GLY A 9 -11.42 -12.17 39.74
N ILE A 10 -12.36 -11.29 39.41
CA ILE A 10 -12.51 -10.72 38.06
C ILE A 10 -11.35 -9.75 37.74
N ARG A 11 -10.86 -9.00 38.73
CA ARG A 11 -9.73 -8.07 38.55
C ARG A 11 -8.40 -8.79 38.26
N LEU A 12 -8.19 -9.97 38.84
CA LEU A 12 -6.95 -10.74 38.63
C LEU A 12 -6.90 -11.40 37.24
N LEU A 13 -8.06 -11.78 36.68
CA LEU A 13 -8.16 -12.37 35.35
C LEU A 13 -7.91 -11.32 34.24
N LEU A 14 -8.40 -10.10 34.45
CA LEU A 14 -8.17 -8.96 33.54
C LEU A 14 -6.70 -8.52 33.49
N THR A 15 -5.96 -8.56 34.61
CA THR A 15 -4.53 -8.21 34.62
C THR A 15 -3.66 -9.29 33.98
N LEU A 16 -4.03 -10.57 34.07
CA LEU A 16 -3.33 -11.65 33.36
C LEU A 16 -3.52 -11.60 31.83
N LEU A 17 -4.69 -11.17 31.34
CA LEU A 17 -4.96 -11.01 29.90
C LEU A 17 -4.12 -9.90 29.24
N VAL A 18 -3.75 -8.87 29.99
CA VAL A 18 -2.89 -7.79 29.46
C VAL A 18 -1.43 -8.24 29.30
N LEU A 19 -0.98 -9.25 30.06
CA LEU A 19 0.40 -9.77 30.00
C LEU A 19 0.61 -10.84 28.92
N THR A 20 -0.46 -11.44 28.38
CA THR A 20 -0.35 -12.45 27.32
C THR A 20 -0.54 -11.89 25.91
N SER A 21 -0.86 -10.60 25.76
CA SER A 21 -0.88 -9.91 24.46
C SER A 21 0.51 -9.39 24.03
N CYS A 22 1.57 -10.12 24.38
CA CYS A 22 2.84 -10.03 23.68
C CYS A 22 2.98 -11.24 22.76
N GLY A 23 1.99 -11.42 21.88
CA GLY A 23 2.23 -12.19 20.67
C GLY A 23 3.32 -11.46 19.90
N ARG A 24 4.46 -12.11 19.69
CA ARG A 24 5.48 -11.65 18.74
C ARG A 24 4.85 -11.70 17.35
N GLY A 25 4.06 -10.69 17.02
CA GLY A 25 3.84 -10.33 15.62
C GLY A 25 5.23 -10.09 15.04
N LYS A 26 5.52 -10.65 13.86
CA LYS A 26 6.74 -10.28 13.16
C LYS A 26 6.68 -8.76 12.98
N ASP A 27 7.57 -8.03 13.64
CA ASP A 27 7.65 -6.60 13.46
C ASP A 27 7.93 -6.32 11.99
N TYR A 28 7.18 -5.39 11.40
CA TYR A 28 7.37 -5.00 10.00
C TYR A 28 8.77 -4.39 9.84
N ASP A 29 9.64 -5.11 9.11
CA ASP A 29 10.99 -4.67 8.76
C ASP A 29 11.05 -4.36 7.25
N PRO A 30 10.92 -3.08 6.83
CA PRO A 30 10.90 -2.69 5.43
C PRO A 30 12.24 -2.96 4.76
N VAL A 31 12.21 -3.40 3.50
CA VAL A 31 13.42 -3.56 2.69
C VAL A 31 14.23 -2.25 2.64
N GLN A 32 15.48 -2.32 3.10
CA GLN A 32 16.43 -1.21 3.08
C GLN A 32 17.05 -1.05 1.68
N ALA A 33 16.37 -0.29 0.81
CA ALA A 33 16.76 -0.06 -0.58
C ALA A 33 16.49 1.38 -1.03
N SER A 34 17.17 1.81 -2.11
CA SER A 34 16.81 3.05 -2.78
C SER A 34 15.47 2.88 -3.52
N LEU A 35 14.56 3.85 -3.34
CA LEU A 35 13.18 3.82 -3.86
C LEU A 35 12.99 4.68 -5.13
N SER A 36 13.94 4.62 -6.06
CA SER A 36 14.01 5.57 -7.19
C SER A 36 12.91 5.41 -8.25
N SER A 37 12.12 4.33 -8.22
CA SER A 37 11.11 4.03 -9.25
C SER A 37 9.91 3.26 -8.71
N CYS A 38 9.40 3.69 -7.54
CA CYS A 38 8.24 3.08 -6.89
C CYS A 38 6.96 3.93 -6.99
N ARG A 39 6.93 4.94 -7.86
CA ARG A 39 5.85 5.93 -7.90
C ARG A 39 4.68 5.47 -8.77
N ILE A 40 3.47 5.65 -8.26
CA ILE A 40 2.21 5.38 -8.95
C ILE A 40 1.52 6.72 -9.23
N LEU A 41 1.02 6.89 -10.45
CA LEU A 41 0.16 7.99 -10.85
C LEU A 41 -1.23 7.44 -11.15
N VAL A 42 -2.25 7.97 -10.48
CA VAL A 42 -3.64 7.53 -10.66
C VAL A 42 -4.44 8.69 -11.23
N GLU A 43 -4.89 8.55 -12.46
CA GLU A 43 -5.88 9.44 -13.06
C GLU A 43 -7.29 8.97 -12.68
N CYS A 44 -8.13 9.86 -12.18
CA CYS A 44 -9.52 9.57 -11.85
C CYS A 44 -10.45 10.30 -12.81
N LEU A 45 -11.15 9.55 -13.65
CA LEU A 45 -12.08 10.09 -14.65
C LEU A 45 -13.52 9.74 -14.31
N GLY A 46 -14.43 10.70 -14.47
CA GLY A 46 -15.87 10.42 -14.47
C GLY A 46 -16.31 9.70 -15.74
N ASN A 47 -17.55 9.20 -15.75
CA ASN A 47 -18.15 8.58 -16.95
C ASN A 47 -18.21 9.51 -18.18
N ASP A 48 -18.23 10.82 -17.97
CA ASP A 48 -18.17 11.86 -19.01
C ASP A 48 -16.74 12.22 -19.44
N GLY A 49 -15.72 11.55 -18.87
CA GLY A 49 -14.31 11.80 -19.15
C GLY A 49 -13.71 12.98 -18.39
N ARG A 50 -14.48 13.68 -17.53
CA ARG A 50 -13.94 14.78 -16.73
C ARG A 50 -12.97 14.25 -15.67
N ASN A 51 -11.90 15.00 -15.39
CA ASN A 51 -10.98 14.65 -14.33
C ASN A 51 -11.59 14.98 -12.95
N LEU A 52 -11.81 13.97 -12.11
CA LEU A 52 -12.47 14.15 -10.81
C LEU A 52 -11.56 14.84 -9.78
N LEU A 53 -10.25 14.90 -10.03
CA LEU A 53 -9.27 15.55 -9.14
C LEU A 53 -9.31 17.09 -9.25
N THR A 54 -10.23 17.65 -10.03
CA THR A 54 -10.56 19.09 -9.97
C THR A 54 -11.54 19.42 -8.85
N ASP A 55 -12.29 18.44 -8.35
CA ASP A 55 -13.23 18.60 -7.24
C ASP A 55 -12.50 18.45 -5.89
N LYS A 56 -12.48 19.53 -5.11
CA LYS A 56 -11.81 19.57 -3.81
C LYS A 56 -12.46 18.63 -2.79
N THR A 57 -13.76 18.44 -2.84
CA THR A 57 -14.49 17.52 -1.95
C THR A 57 -14.13 16.09 -2.28
N PHE A 58 -14.04 15.75 -3.57
CA PHE A 58 -13.56 14.43 -3.99
C PHE A 58 -12.13 14.19 -3.52
N VAL A 59 -11.22 15.14 -3.76
CA VAL A 59 -9.81 15.05 -3.34
C VAL A 59 -9.68 14.87 -1.82
N ALA A 60 -10.47 15.60 -1.02
CA ALA A 60 -10.45 15.48 0.44
C ALA A 60 -10.92 14.11 0.96
N SER A 61 -11.62 13.32 0.14
CA SER A 61 -12.10 11.98 0.49
C SER A 61 -11.08 10.87 0.22
N ILE A 62 -9.93 11.20 -0.37
CA ILE A 62 -8.92 10.23 -0.79
C ILE A 62 -8.06 9.83 0.41
N SER A 63 -7.95 8.53 0.67
CA SER A 63 -6.92 7.97 1.55
C SER A 63 -6.24 6.79 0.88
N ILE A 64 -4.97 6.55 1.22
CA ILE A 64 -4.17 5.48 0.63
C ILE A 64 -3.50 4.72 1.76
N GLU A 65 -3.64 3.39 1.76
CA GLU A 65 -3.16 2.52 2.84
C GLU A 65 -2.31 1.40 2.25
N GLY A 66 -1.13 1.19 2.82
CA GLY A 66 -0.27 0.05 2.55
C GLY A 66 -0.71 -1.15 3.38
N GLU A 67 -0.91 -2.29 2.75
CA GLU A 67 -1.31 -3.53 3.45
C GLU A 67 -0.13 -4.15 4.21
N THR A 68 1.07 -4.11 3.65
CA THR A 68 2.27 -4.71 4.25
C THR A 68 2.77 -3.85 5.40
N SER A 69 2.83 -2.53 5.21
CA SER A 69 3.28 -1.60 6.24
C SER A 69 2.23 -1.26 7.30
N HIS A 70 0.96 -1.63 7.05
CA HIS A 70 -0.19 -1.21 7.85
C HIS A 70 -0.22 0.31 8.10
N SER A 71 0.17 1.10 7.09
CA SER A 71 0.37 2.54 7.22
C SER A 71 -0.38 3.35 6.17
N THR A 72 -0.71 4.59 6.52
CA THR A 72 -1.23 5.56 5.56
C THR A 72 -0.09 6.05 4.66
N LEU A 73 -0.22 5.84 3.35
CA LEU A 73 0.75 6.29 2.36
C LEU A 73 0.47 7.77 2.02
N ARG A 74 1.51 8.59 2.11
CA ARG A 74 1.43 9.99 1.71
C ARG A 74 1.18 10.08 0.20
N HIS A 75 0.21 10.90 -0.15
CA HIS A 75 -0.11 11.22 -1.54
C HIS A 75 -0.21 12.72 -1.76
N GLU A 76 -0.15 13.12 -3.01
CA GLU A 76 -0.33 14.50 -3.45
C GLU A 76 -1.07 14.52 -4.80
N ILE A 77 -1.72 15.64 -5.11
CA ILE A 77 -2.31 15.86 -6.43
C ILE A 77 -1.29 16.62 -7.28
N VAL A 78 -0.85 16.02 -8.38
CA VAL A 78 0.09 16.62 -9.33
C VAL A 78 -0.59 16.89 -10.67
N THR A 79 -0.11 17.91 -11.38
CA THR A 79 -0.53 18.20 -12.75
C THR A 79 0.63 17.88 -13.70
N ILE A 80 0.39 17.06 -14.72
CA ILE A 80 1.37 16.71 -15.75
C ILE A 80 0.69 16.94 -17.10
N GLY A 81 1.20 17.91 -17.86
CA GLY A 81 0.47 18.46 -19.02
C GLY A 81 -0.89 19.01 -18.56
N ASP A 82 -1.96 18.65 -19.28
CA ASP A 82 -3.32 19.10 -18.96
C ASP A 82 -4.09 18.14 -18.02
N ARG A 83 -3.41 17.15 -17.46
CA ARG A 83 -4.04 16.09 -16.65
C ARG A 83 -3.59 16.16 -15.20
N ARG A 84 -4.51 15.83 -14.29
CA ARG A 84 -4.25 15.70 -12.86
C ARG A 84 -4.19 14.24 -12.45
N TYR A 85 -3.30 13.96 -11.52
CA TYR A 85 -3.06 12.62 -10.99
C TYR A 85 -2.93 12.66 -9.47
N ILE A 86 -3.39 11.60 -8.81
CA ILE A 86 -2.94 11.28 -7.46
C ILE A 86 -1.58 10.63 -7.60
N ALA A 87 -0.59 11.14 -6.89
CA ALA A 87 0.76 10.63 -6.93
C ALA A 87 1.20 10.18 -5.54
N PHE A 88 1.69 8.94 -5.45
CA PHE A 88 2.19 8.32 -4.23
C PHE A 88 3.20 7.23 -4.57
N ASN A 89 3.96 6.77 -3.58
CA ASN A 89 4.82 5.60 -3.75
C ASN A 89 4.08 4.34 -3.31
N ALA A 90 4.30 3.23 -4.01
CA ALA A 90 3.80 1.92 -3.62
C ALA A 90 4.25 1.56 -2.19
N ASP A 91 3.46 0.72 -1.53
CA ASP A 91 3.83 0.16 -0.24
C ASP A 91 5.11 -0.67 -0.37
N ILE A 92 5.99 -0.57 0.62
CA ILE A 92 7.30 -1.23 0.59
C ILE A 92 7.17 -2.63 1.20
N PRO A 93 7.71 -3.67 0.55
CA PRO A 93 7.68 -5.02 1.10
C PRO A 93 8.53 -5.12 2.36
N GLY A 94 8.18 -6.05 3.24
CA GLY A 94 9.08 -6.47 4.30
C GLY A 94 10.25 -7.28 3.73
N THR A 95 11.35 -7.35 4.46
CA THR A 95 12.52 -8.15 4.07
C THR A 95 12.15 -9.62 3.84
N ASP A 96 11.21 -10.15 4.63
CA ASP A 96 10.70 -11.52 4.54
C ASP A 96 9.80 -11.79 3.31
N ASP A 97 9.30 -10.73 2.65
CA ASP A 97 8.43 -10.86 1.47
C ASP A 97 9.21 -11.05 0.17
N LEU A 98 10.55 -10.88 0.22
CA LEU A 98 11.43 -10.99 -0.94
C LEU A 98 11.62 -12.46 -1.37
N GLN A 99 11.20 -12.77 -2.59
CA GLN A 99 11.46 -14.05 -3.25
C GLN A 99 12.73 -13.95 -4.09
N TRP A 100 13.84 -14.42 -3.52
CA TRP A 100 15.15 -14.36 -4.16
C TRP A 100 15.32 -15.36 -5.29
N ASN A 101 16.04 -14.94 -6.34
CA ASN A 101 16.54 -15.87 -7.33
C ASN A 101 17.73 -16.70 -6.79
N VAL A 102 18.10 -17.76 -7.50
CA VAL A 102 19.20 -18.68 -7.10
C VAL A 102 20.52 -17.95 -6.83
N SER A 103 20.78 -16.86 -7.55
CA SER A 103 22.04 -16.11 -7.42
C SER A 103 22.04 -15.09 -6.28
N HIS A 104 20.91 -14.90 -5.58
CA HIS A 104 20.70 -13.84 -4.58
C HIS A 104 21.08 -12.43 -5.08
N LYS A 105 20.94 -12.19 -6.39
CA LYS A 105 21.20 -10.89 -7.01
C LYS A 105 19.93 -10.09 -7.21
N GLU A 106 18.81 -10.78 -7.40
CA GLU A 106 17.51 -10.18 -7.63
C GLU A 106 16.48 -10.90 -6.77
N ALA A 107 15.46 -10.17 -6.37
CA ALA A 107 14.28 -10.72 -5.74
C ALA A 107 13.02 -10.04 -6.27
N THR A 108 11.90 -10.73 -6.16
CA THR A 108 10.58 -10.14 -6.44
C THR A 108 9.74 -10.13 -5.18
N ALA A 109 8.89 -9.13 -5.04
CA ALA A 109 7.89 -9.07 -3.98
C ALA A 109 6.59 -8.49 -4.51
N ILE A 110 5.50 -8.77 -3.80
CA ILE A 110 4.19 -8.25 -4.13
C ILE A 110 3.65 -7.54 -2.90
N THR A 111 3.37 -6.25 -3.04
CA THR A 111 2.68 -5.47 -2.02
C THR A 111 1.29 -5.10 -2.51
N ARG A 112 0.40 -4.75 -1.57
CA ARG A 112 -0.94 -4.26 -1.89
C ARG A 112 -1.12 -2.87 -1.34
N VAL A 113 -1.72 -2.02 -2.16
CA VAL A 113 -2.13 -0.68 -1.77
C VAL A 113 -3.63 -0.56 -1.92
N ASN A 114 -4.28 -0.08 -0.88
CA ASN A 114 -5.70 0.22 -0.88
C ASN A 114 -5.90 1.72 -1.10
N VAL A 115 -6.49 2.08 -2.23
CA VAL A 115 -6.87 3.46 -2.54
C VAL A 115 -8.35 3.61 -2.24
N ASN A 116 -8.66 4.43 -1.23
CA ASN A 116 -10.02 4.73 -0.82
C ASN A 116 -10.49 6.06 -1.41
N PHE A 117 -11.72 6.07 -1.90
CA PHE A 117 -12.45 7.24 -2.38
C PHE A 117 -13.74 7.35 -1.56
N GLY A 118 -13.64 7.95 -0.37
CA GLY A 118 -14.73 7.92 0.61
C GLY A 118 -15.07 6.49 1.04
N LYS A 119 -16.22 5.98 0.60
CA LYS A 119 -16.70 4.62 0.92
C LYS A 119 -16.26 3.55 -0.09
N GLN A 120 -15.68 3.95 -1.21
CA GLN A 120 -15.22 3.03 -2.24
C GLN A 120 -13.76 2.69 -2.01
N LYS A 121 -13.39 1.43 -2.18
CA LYS A 121 -12.04 0.92 -1.98
C LYS A 121 -11.60 0.18 -3.23
N ILE A 122 -10.39 0.48 -3.69
CA ILE A 122 -9.75 -0.20 -4.82
C ILE A 122 -8.42 -0.74 -4.35
N GLU A 123 -8.19 -2.02 -4.60
CA GLU A 123 -6.91 -2.66 -4.34
C GLU A 123 -6.01 -2.55 -5.58
N LEU A 124 -4.77 -2.14 -5.35
CA LEU A 124 -3.69 -2.14 -6.32
C LEU A 124 -2.66 -3.20 -5.88
N ARG A 125 -2.50 -4.25 -6.67
CA ARG A 125 -1.45 -5.25 -6.48
C ARG A 125 -0.18 -4.80 -7.19
N CYS A 126 0.86 -4.50 -6.42
CA CYS A 126 2.10 -3.91 -6.89
C CYS A 126 3.20 -4.99 -6.96
N MET A 127 3.67 -5.29 -8.17
CA MET A 127 4.80 -6.20 -8.39
C MET A 127 6.10 -5.39 -8.32
N MET A 128 6.98 -5.75 -7.40
CA MET A 128 8.24 -5.06 -7.17
C MET A 128 9.42 -5.98 -7.49
N LYS A 129 10.48 -5.39 -8.05
CA LYS A 129 11.78 -6.03 -8.25
C LYS A 129 12.82 -5.36 -7.38
N TYR A 130 13.54 -6.16 -6.62
CA TYR A 130 14.74 -5.78 -5.91
C TYR A 130 15.98 -6.22 -6.69
N THR A 131 16.98 -5.36 -6.80
CA THR A 131 18.30 -5.68 -7.38
C THR A 131 19.40 -5.30 -6.40
N ALA A 132 20.22 -6.27 -5.99
CA ALA A 132 21.34 -6.05 -5.08
C ALA A 132 22.47 -5.26 -5.78
N GLN A 133 23.02 -4.24 -5.12
CA GLN A 133 24.18 -3.51 -5.66
C GLN A 133 25.51 -4.30 -5.53
N ARG A 134 25.66 -5.12 -4.47
CA ARG A 134 26.85 -5.96 -4.25
C ARG A 134 26.44 -7.35 -3.72
N PRO A 135 26.20 -8.33 -4.58
CA PRO A 135 25.83 -9.68 -4.13
C PRO A 135 26.93 -10.32 -3.27
N PRO A 136 26.59 -11.09 -2.20
CA PRO A 136 25.26 -11.28 -1.62
C PRO A 136 24.98 -10.17 -0.59
N ALA A 137 24.22 -9.14 -0.96
CA ALA A 137 23.90 -8.03 -0.06
C ALA A 137 22.45 -8.10 0.42
N ILE A 138 22.33 -7.96 1.73
CA ILE A 138 21.08 -7.83 2.50
C ILE A 138 20.70 -6.35 2.70
N ALA A 139 21.48 -5.41 2.14
CA ALA A 139 21.26 -3.97 2.28
C ALA A 139 21.86 -3.18 1.10
N GLY A 140 21.24 -2.07 0.74
CA GLY A 140 21.76 -1.13 -0.27
C GLY A 140 21.45 -1.51 -1.71
N GLY A 141 20.40 -2.29 -1.97
CA GLY A 141 19.90 -2.56 -3.32
C GLY A 141 19.00 -1.45 -3.86
N VAL A 142 18.47 -1.67 -5.06
CA VAL A 142 17.45 -0.83 -5.69
C VAL A 142 16.13 -1.57 -5.70
N LEU A 143 15.06 -0.94 -5.19
CA LEU A 143 13.71 -1.45 -5.31
C LEU A 143 12.98 -0.66 -6.39
N THR A 144 12.34 -1.40 -7.29
CA THR A 144 11.64 -0.85 -8.45
C THR A 144 10.24 -1.43 -8.52
N LEU A 145 9.23 -0.58 -8.72
CA LEU A 145 7.90 -1.03 -9.06
C LEU A 145 7.89 -1.43 -10.53
N GLU A 146 7.64 -2.69 -10.84
CA GLU A 146 7.60 -3.15 -12.23
C GLU A 146 6.19 -3.02 -12.80
N GLU A 147 5.16 -3.39 -12.04
CA GLU A 147 3.79 -3.43 -12.55
C GLU A 147 2.77 -3.16 -11.46
N VAL A 148 1.62 -2.59 -11.84
CA VAL A 148 0.43 -2.49 -10.98
C VAL A 148 -0.71 -3.23 -11.65
N THR A 149 -1.32 -4.15 -10.90
CA THR A 149 -2.54 -4.84 -11.30
C THR A 149 -3.73 -4.31 -10.51
N TYR A 150 -4.81 -3.97 -11.23
CA TYR A 150 -6.07 -3.47 -10.67
C TYR A 150 -7.21 -3.85 -11.62
N ASN A 151 -8.37 -4.26 -11.10
CA ASN A 151 -9.55 -4.64 -11.90
C ASN A 151 -9.24 -5.58 -13.08
N ASN A 152 -8.46 -6.64 -12.85
CA ASN A 152 -8.00 -7.59 -13.88
C ASN A 152 -7.21 -6.96 -15.04
N ARG A 153 -6.66 -5.75 -14.85
CA ARG A 153 -5.75 -5.09 -15.78
C ARG A 153 -4.39 -4.94 -15.13
N THR A 154 -3.34 -5.14 -15.91
CA THR A 154 -1.95 -4.95 -15.47
C THR A 154 -1.32 -3.87 -16.32
N VAL A 155 -0.67 -2.92 -15.66
CA VAL A 155 0.06 -1.83 -16.31
C VAL A 155 1.51 -1.89 -15.84
N SER A 156 2.42 -2.08 -16.78
CA SER A 156 3.86 -2.08 -16.52
C SER A 156 4.40 -0.65 -16.41
N ARG A 157 5.50 -0.51 -15.67
CA ARG A 157 6.21 0.76 -15.46
C ARG A 157 6.72 1.32 -16.77
N SER A 158 6.60 2.64 -16.90
CA SER A 158 7.20 3.42 -17.96
C SER A 158 8.07 4.52 -17.34
N GLY A 159 9.38 4.48 -17.59
CA GLY A 159 10.33 5.36 -16.90
C GLY A 159 10.38 5.06 -15.39
N SER A 160 10.11 6.06 -14.55
CA SER A 160 10.14 5.94 -13.09
C SER A 160 8.76 5.76 -12.45
N THR A 161 7.69 5.65 -13.25
CA THR A 161 6.31 5.59 -12.75
C THR A 161 5.48 4.49 -13.39
N VAL A 162 4.47 4.02 -12.66
CA VAL A 162 3.32 3.29 -13.24
C VAL A 162 2.14 4.25 -13.27
N THR A 163 1.55 4.48 -14.44
CA THR A 163 0.39 5.36 -14.59
C THR A 163 -0.86 4.55 -14.89
N ILE A 164 -1.85 4.64 -14.02
CA ILE A 164 -3.13 3.95 -14.18
C ILE A 164 -4.28 4.97 -14.31
N THR A 165 -5.35 4.55 -14.99
CA THR A 165 -6.58 5.34 -15.09
C THR A 165 -7.73 4.55 -14.47
N LEU A 166 -8.43 5.19 -13.53
CA LEU A 166 -9.66 4.70 -12.91
C LEU A 166 -10.85 5.48 -13.48
N ARG A 167 -11.87 4.76 -13.94
CA ARG A 167 -13.13 5.34 -14.37
C ARG A 167 -14.18 5.14 -13.28
N MET A 168 -14.90 6.20 -12.95
CA MET A 168 -15.92 6.20 -11.90
C MET A 168 -17.27 6.67 -12.44
N ASP A 169 -18.33 6.01 -11.98
CA ASP A 169 -19.71 6.38 -12.26
C ASP A 169 -20.12 7.67 -11.52
N ARG A 170 -21.37 8.09 -11.75
CA ARG A 170 -21.93 9.30 -11.13
C ARG A 170 -22.04 9.20 -9.60
N ASN A 171 -21.98 8.00 -9.04
CA ASN A 171 -21.99 7.72 -7.61
C ASN A 171 -20.56 7.54 -7.05
N GLY A 172 -19.53 7.77 -7.86
CA GLY A 172 -18.13 7.56 -7.50
C GLY A 172 -17.71 6.08 -7.44
N ARG A 173 -18.53 5.16 -7.95
CA ARG A 173 -18.20 3.73 -8.01
C ARG A 173 -17.37 3.43 -9.24
N LEU A 174 -16.42 2.52 -9.11
CA LEU A 174 -15.57 2.15 -10.25
C LEU A 174 -16.37 1.38 -11.32
N VAL A 175 -16.08 1.66 -12.60
CA VAL A 175 -16.72 1.08 -13.80
C VAL A 175 -15.70 0.34 -14.66
#